data_AF-M1K9W0-F1
#
_entry.id   AF-M1K9W0-F1
#
_cell.length_a   1.000
_cell.length_b   1.000
_cell.length_c   1.000
_cell.angle_alpha   90.00
_cell.angle_beta   90.00
_cell.angle_gamma   90.00
#
_symmetry.space_group_name_H-M   'P 1'
#
loop_
_entity.id
_entity.type
_entity.pdbx_description
1 polymer ?
#
loop_
_entity_poly.entity_id
_entity_poly.type
_entity_poly.pdbx_seq_one_letter_code
_entity_poly.pdbx_strand_id
1 'polypeptide(L)'
;MFCIPCQRKFNTKNAYRCHISTSSHAKAEEECRLNRRASTERNTSNFIADFHSYISQIAEYKEIGQVYREYLARNRFRIEGTHFRSVEEAVDAIGRRISIVKEGGKVMVKRLSKFKSTKKPITFDLERLRSTFNIRTAGEDGVDGQKT
;
A
#
# COMPACT_ATOMS: atom_id res chain seq x y z
N MET A 1 -21.20 23.20 10.13
CA MET A 1 -19.91 23.07 10.89
C MET A 1 -19.54 24.44 11.49
N PHE A 2 -18.77 24.56 12.58
CA PHE A 2 -18.43 25.86 13.17
C PHE A 2 -17.35 26.59 12.35
N CYS A 3 -17.69 27.69 11.66
CA CYS A 3 -16.68 28.63 11.19
C CYS A 3 -16.15 29.39 12.41
N ILE A 4 -15.10 28.87 13.06
CA ILE A 4 -14.50 29.47 14.27
C ILE A 4 -14.18 30.97 14.08
N PRO A 5 -13.65 31.44 12.93
CA PRO A 5 -13.46 32.87 12.68
C PRO A 5 -14.77 33.66 12.62
N CYS A 6 -15.83 33.09 12.03
CA CYS A 6 -17.12 33.73 11.91
C CYS A 6 -17.83 33.79 13.26
N GLN A 7 -17.78 32.71 14.05
CA GLN A 7 -18.37 32.63 15.38
C GLN A 7 -17.82 33.71 16.31
N ARG A 8 -16.53 34.05 16.21
CA ARG A 8 -15.90 35.13 16.99
C ARG A 8 -16.39 36.54 16.63
N LYS A 9 -17.05 36.72 15.47
CA LYS A 9 -17.55 38.01 14.98
C LYS A 9 -19.01 38.31 15.38
N PHE A 10 -19.74 37.33 15.93
CA PHE A 10 -21.14 37.50 16.31
C PHE A 10 -21.30 37.35 17.83
N ASN A 11 -21.93 38.37 18.45
CA ASN A 11 -22.16 38.40 19.89
C ASN A 11 -23.28 37.46 20.37
N THR A 12 -24.15 36.99 19.46
CA THR A 12 -25.27 36.11 19.79
C THR A 12 -25.31 34.87 18.90
N LYS A 13 -25.75 33.74 19.47
CA LYS A 13 -25.92 32.47 18.73
C LYS A 13 -26.89 32.60 17.55
N ASN A 14 -27.92 33.45 17.68
CA ASN A 14 -28.92 33.66 16.63
C ASN A 14 -28.37 34.44 15.43
N ALA A 15 -27.58 35.49 15.67
CA ALA A 15 -26.93 36.24 14.58
C ALA A 15 -25.93 35.36 13.82
N TYR A 16 -25.16 34.54 14.55
CA TYR A 16 -24.28 33.55 13.94
C TYR A 16 -25.06 32.51 13.10
N ARG A 17 -26.19 31.99 13.62
CA ARG A 17 -27.04 31.04 12.89
C ARG A 17 -27.61 31.64 11.60
N CYS A 18 -28.09 32.89 11.64
CA CYS A 18 -28.60 33.59 10.46
C CYS A 18 -27.49 33.83 9.42
N HIS A 19 -26.28 34.12 9.89
CA HIS A 19 -25.11 34.29 9.03
C HIS A 19 -24.68 32.99 8.34
N ILE A 20 -24.59 31.87 9.06
CA ILE A 20 -24.20 30.59 8.43
C ILE A 20 -25.29 30.02 7.51
N SER A 21 -26.55 30.46 7.63
CA SER A 21 -27.61 30.13 6.67
C SER A 21 -27.55 30.96 5.38
N THR A 22 -26.63 31.93 5.26
CA THR A 22 -26.44 32.65 4.00
C THR A 22 -25.91 31.73 2.90
N SER A 23 -26.28 32.03 1.65
CA SER A 23 -25.93 31.21 0.48
C SER A 23 -24.42 31.00 0.31
N SER A 24 -23.59 31.98 0.68
CA SER A 24 -22.13 31.87 0.59
C SER A 24 -21.54 30.85 1.56
N HIS A 25 -22.00 30.84 2.82
CA HIS A 25 -21.57 29.85 3.81
C HIS A 25 -22.08 28.45 3.49
N ALA A 26 -23.33 28.34 3.06
CA ALA A 26 -23.90 27.07 2.62
C ALA A 26 -23.13 26.49 1.42
N LYS A 27 -22.80 27.32 0.41
CA LYS A 27 -21.99 26.92 -0.76
C LYS A 27 -20.58 26.49 -0.38
N ALA A 28 -19.89 27.25 0.48
CA ALA A 28 -18.53 26.91 0.92
C ALA A 28 -18.49 25.63 1.78
N GLU A 29 -19.51 25.40 2.62
CA GLU A 29 -19.63 24.14 3.37
C GLU A 29 -19.87 22.96 2.43
N GLU A 30 -20.73 23.13 1.43
CA GLU A 30 -20.99 22.10 0.43
C GLU A 30 -19.75 21.78 -0.42
N GLU A 31 -19.03 22.81 -0.89
CA GLU A 31 -17.78 22.63 -1.62
C GLU A 31 -16.73 21.91 -0.78
N CYS A 32 -16.61 22.25 0.52
CA CYS A 32 -15.72 21.54 1.43
C CYS A 32 -16.10 20.06 1.59
N ARG A 33 -17.41 19.75 1.67
CA ARG A 33 -17.91 18.38 1.74
C ARG A 33 -17.61 17.60 0.46
N LEU A 34 -17.85 18.19 -0.70
CA LEU A 34 -17.56 17.60 -2.01
C LEU A 34 -16.06 17.33 -2.16
N ASN A 35 -15.22 18.31 -1.83
CA ASN A 35 -13.76 18.16 -1.89
C ASN A 35 -13.26 17.07 -0.94
N ARG A 36 -13.82 16.99 0.27
CA ARG A 36 -13.50 15.91 1.22
C ARG A 36 -13.89 14.55 0.66
N ARG A 37 -15.10 14.40 0.13
CA ARG A 37 -15.56 13.16 -0.49
C ARG A 37 -14.64 12.74 -1.64
N ALA A 38 -14.37 13.64 -2.59
CA ALA A 38 -13.48 13.38 -3.71
C ALA A 38 -12.06 13.01 -3.26
N SER A 39 -11.54 13.66 -2.22
CA SER A 39 -10.24 13.31 -1.64
C SER A 39 -10.25 11.92 -1.02
N THR A 40 -11.30 11.54 -0.27
CA THR A 40 -11.40 10.20 0.33
C THR A 40 -11.54 9.13 -0.75
N GLU A 41 -12.31 9.37 -1.81
CA GLU A 41 -12.44 8.45 -2.95
C GLU A 41 -11.08 8.22 -3.61
N ARG A 42 -10.34 9.30 -3.92
CA ARG A 42 -9.00 9.21 -4.50
C ARG A 42 -8.03 8.45 -3.60
N ASN A 43 -8.03 8.75 -2.31
CA ASN A 43 -7.19 8.04 -1.33
C ASN A 43 -7.56 6.55 -1.25
N THR A 44 -8.86 6.24 -1.30
CA THR A 44 -9.35 4.85 -1.29
C THR A 44 -8.86 4.10 -2.53
N SER A 45 -8.96 4.69 -3.72
CA SER A 45 -8.47 4.06 -4.96
C SER A 45 -6.95 3.85 -4.94
N ASN A 46 -6.18 4.83 -4.49
CA ASN A 46 -4.73 4.72 -4.38
C ASN A 46 -4.32 3.66 -3.35
N PHE A 47 -4.97 3.65 -2.19
CA PHE A 47 -4.75 2.65 -1.16
C PHE A 47 -5.03 1.24 -1.69
N ILE A 48 -6.16 1.02 -2.36
CA ILE A 48 -6.50 -0.29 -2.96
C ILE A 48 -5.43 -0.73 -3.96
N ALA A 49 -5.00 0.16 -4.85
CA ALA A 49 -4.00 -0.16 -5.87
C ALA A 49 -2.66 -0.55 -5.24
N ASP A 50 -2.16 0.24 -4.30
CA ASP A 50 -0.89 0.00 -3.62
C ASP A 50 -0.96 -1.24 -2.73
N PHE A 51 -2.05 -1.41 -1.98
CA PHE A 51 -2.23 -2.54 -1.08
C PHE A 51 -2.35 -3.86 -1.85
N HIS A 52 -3.08 -3.86 -2.96
CA HIS A 52 -3.13 -5.00 -3.88
C HIS A 52 -1.75 -5.31 -4.49
N SER A 53 -1.01 -4.28 -4.93
CA SER A 53 0.34 -4.44 -5.47
C SER A 53 1.28 -5.07 -4.44
N TYR A 54 1.18 -4.64 -3.19
CA TYR A 54 1.93 -5.21 -2.07
C TYR A 54 1.57 -6.68 -1.83
N ILE A 55 0.29 -7.02 -1.70
CA ILE A 55 -0.15 -8.41 -1.47
C ILE A 55 0.22 -9.33 -2.65
N SER A 56 0.26 -8.80 -3.87
CA SER A 56 0.67 -9.56 -5.06
C SER A 56 2.13 -10.05 -5.01
N GLN A 57 2.96 -9.47 -4.15
CA GLN A 57 4.34 -9.89 -3.94
C GLN A 57 4.46 -11.03 -2.90
N ILE A 58 3.41 -11.27 -2.11
CA ILE A 58 3.39 -12.24 -1.04
C ILE A 58 3.14 -13.64 -1.60
N ALA A 59 4.14 -14.51 -1.52
CA ALA A 59 4.06 -15.88 -2.05
C ALA A 59 3.29 -16.85 -1.14
N GLU A 60 3.46 -16.70 0.17
CA GLU A 60 2.91 -17.59 1.20
C GLU A 60 1.82 -16.89 2.01
N TYR A 61 0.89 -17.65 2.58
CA TYR A 61 -0.18 -17.06 3.39
C TYR A 61 0.40 -16.31 4.59
N LYS A 62 0.05 -15.02 4.70
CA LYS A 62 0.36 -14.18 5.84
C LYS A 62 -0.90 -13.60 6.45
N GLU A 63 -0.88 -13.43 7.76
CA GLU A 63 -1.96 -12.81 8.52
C GLU A 63 -2.10 -11.32 8.15
N ILE A 64 -3.33 -10.85 7.97
CA ILE A 64 -3.58 -9.54 7.39
C ILE A 64 -3.06 -8.38 8.26
N GLY A 65 -3.14 -8.49 9.58
CA GLY A 65 -2.59 -7.51 10.51
C GLY A 65 -1.07 -7.38 10.37
N GLN A 66 -0.35 -8.51 10.22
CA GLN A 66 1.08 -8.49 9.90
C GLN A 66 1.35 -7.86 8.53
N VAL A 67 0.60 -8.26 7.50
CA VAL A 67 0.73 -7.71 6.14
C VAL A 67 0.55 -6.19 6.15
N TYR A 68 -0.45 -5.69 6.88
CA TYR A 68 -0.71 -4.26 6.97
C TYR A 68 0.40 -3.51 7.72
N ARG A 69 0.93 -4.06 8.82
CA ARG A 69 2.09 -3.47 9.52
C ARG A 69 3.33 -3.38 8.61
N GLU A 70 3.63 -4.46 7.86
CA GLU A 70 4.75 -4.46 6.91
C GLU A 70 4.50 -3.48 5.74
N TYR A 71 3.25 -3.36 5.28
CA TYR A 71 2.83 -2.39 4.27
C TYR A 71 3.04 -0.94 4.73
N LEU A 72 2.66 -0.61 5.98
CA LEU A 72 2.80 0.73 6.56
C LEU A 72 4.26 1.20 6.66
N ALA A 73 5.22 0.27 6.78
CA ALA A 73 6.64 0.60 6.81
C ALA A 73 7.19 1.07 5.45
N ARG A 74 6.47 0.77 4.35
CA ARG A 74 6.95 0.99 2.98
C ARG A 74 6.06 1.92 2.15
N ASN A 75 4.82 2.13 2.57
CA ASN A 75 3.81 2.81 1.77
C ASN A 75 3.21 4.01 2.50
N ARG A 76 2.81 5.01 1.70
CA ARG A 76 2.31 6.29 2.21
C ARG A 76 0.81 6.28 2.50
N PHE A 77 0.02 5.57 1.70
CA PHE A 77 -1.43 5.54 1.86
C PHE A 77 -1.80 4.67 3.05
N ARG A 78 -2.73 5.14 3.87
CA ARG A 78 -3.18 4.45 5.07
C ARG A 78 -4.69 4.34 5.06
N ILE A 79 -5.20 3.36 5.80
CA ILE A 79 -6.62 3.06 5.85
C ILE A 79 -7.47 4.20 6.41
N GLU A 80 -6.91 4.99 7.34
CA GLU A 80 -7.58 6.12 7.99
C GLU A 80 -7.98 7.23 6.99
N GLY A 81 -7.34 7.28 5.83
CA GLY A 81 -7.67 8.22 4.75
C GLY A 81 -8.72 7.70 3.76
N THR A 82 -9.30 6.52 4.00
CA THR A 82 -10.18 5.81 3.05
C THR A 82 -11.61 5.64 3.60
N HIS A 83 -12.49 5.04 2.80
CA HIS A 83 -13.84 4.66 3.26
C HIS A 83 -13.89 3.36 4.08
N PHE A 84 -12.79 2.61 4.16
CA PHE A 84 -12.74 1.35 4.88
C PHE A 84 -12.66 1.58 6.39
N ARG A 85 -13.44 0.78 7.14
CA ARG A 85 -13.44 0.77 8.60
C ARG A 85 -12.35 -0.14 9.16
N SER A 86 -11.96 -1.16 8.41
CA SER A 86 -10.94 -2.12 8.81
C SER A 86 -10.18 -2.70 7.62
N VAL A 87 -9.00 -3.26 7.87
CA VAL A 87 -8.14 -3.82 6.82
C VAL A 87 -8.81 -5.03 6.16
N GLU A 88 -9.59 -5.79 6.93
CA GLU A 88 -10.39 -6.91 6.45
C GLU A 88 -11.42 -6.47 5.41
N GLU A 89 -12.06 -5.31 5.62
CA GLU A 89 -12.99 -4.74 4.64
C GLU A 89 -12.27 -4.38 3.33
N ALA A 90 -11.06 -3.81 3.45
CA ALA A 90 -10.23 -3.53 2.28
C ALA A 90 -9.81 -4.80 1.53
N VAL A 91 -9.50 -5.87 2.26
CA VAL A 91 -9.19 -7.20 1.69
C VAL A 91 -10.40 -7.76 0.95
N ASP A 92 -11.59 -7.67 1.53
CA ASP A 92 -12.83 -8.12 0.89
C ASP A 92 -13.09 -7.35 -0.42
N ALA A 93 -12.79 -6.06 -0.46
CA ALA A 93 -12.90 -5.25 -1.68
C ALA A 93 -11.95 -5.70 -2.81
N ILE A 94 -10.75 -6.19 -2.48
CA ILE A 94 -9.77 -6.70 -3.46
C ILE A 94 -9.82 -8.23 -3.63
N GLY A 95 -10.72 -8.92 -2.94
CA GLY A 95 -10.69 -10.38 -2.81
C GLY A 95 -10.81 -11.18 -4.10
N ARG A 96 -11.34 -10.57 -5.17
CA ARG A 96 -11.35 -11.19 -6.52
C ARG A 96 -9.96 -11.27 -7.18
N ARG A 97 -8.98 -10.52 -6.65
CA ARG A 97 -7.64 -10.35 -7.24
C ARG A 97 -6.54 -11.01 -6.43
N ILE A 98 -6.84 -11.48 -5.22
CA ILE A 98 -5.91 -12.12 -4.29
C ILE A 98 -6.49 -13.43 -3.76
N SER A 99 -5.66 -14.24 -3.12
CA SER A 99 -6.11 -15.47 -2.47
C SER A 99 -6.30 -15.19 -0.98
N ILE A 100 -7.50 -15.47 -0.47
CA ILE A 100 -7.91 -15.20 0.91
C ILE A 100 -8.34 -16.50 1.57
N VAL A 101 -7.90 -16.74 2.79
CA VAL A 101 -8.38 -17.81 3.68
C VAL A 101 -8.82 -17.19 4.99
N LYS A 102 -10.02 -17.53 5.47
CA LYS A 102 -10.56 -17.08 6.76
C LYS A 102 -10.69 -18.31 7.66
N GLU A 103 -9.79 -18.46 8.63
CA GLU A 103 -9.75 -19.61 9.55
C GLU A 103 -9.58 -19.13 10.99
N GLY A 104 -10.42 -19.63 11.90
CA GLY A 104 -10.30 -19.32 13.34
C GLY A 104 -10.36 -17.83 13.68
N GLY A 105 -11.14 -17.04 12.93
CA GLY A 105 -11.23 -15.58 13.10
C GLY A 105 -10.04 -14.79 12.55
N LYS A 106 -9.07 -15.43 11.91
CA LYS A 106 -7.92 -14.80 11.26
C LYS A 106 -8.12 -14.72 9.76
N VAL A 107 -7.72 -13.61 9.15
CA VAL A 107 -7.72 -13.42 7.70
C VAL A 107 -6.29 -13.57 7.20
N MET A 108 -6.07 -14.57 6.35
CA MET A 108 -4.79 -14.87 5.73
C MET A 108 -4.85 -14.53 4.25
N VAL A 109 -3.84 -13.84 3.75
CA VAL A 109 -3.77 -13.39 2.35
C VAL A 109 -2.48 -13.81 1.67
N LYS A 110 -2.55 -14.05 0.37
CA LYS A 110 -1.39 -14.20 -0.52
C LYS A 110 -1.77 -13.79 -1.95
N ARG A 111 -0.76 -13.69 -2.82
CA ARG A 111 -0.98 -13.45 -4.26
C ARG A 111 -1.88 -14.51 -4.89
N LEU A 112 -2.73 -14.10 -5.82
CA LEU A 112 -3.54 -15.04 -6.60
C LEU A 112 -2.63 -15.86 -7.52
N SER A 113 -2.71 -17.19 -7.45
CA SER A 113 -1.86 -18.12 -8.19
C SER A 113 -2.27 -18.21 -9.67
N LYS A 114 -2.23 -17.11 -10.42
CA LYS A 114 -2.42 -17.17 -11.88
C LYS A 114 -1.14 -17.48 -12.66
N PHE A 115 -0.02 -17.65 -11.97
CA PHE A 115 1.22 -18.16 -12.56
C PHE A 115 1.89 -19.13 -11.58
N LYS A 116 2.07 -20.39 -11.99
CA LYS A 116 3.19 -21.19 -11.48
C LYS A 116 4.44 -20.38 -11.82
N SER A 117 5.21 -19.96 -10.83
CA SER A 117 6.49 -19.30 -11.09
C SER A 117 7.42 -20.32 -11.76
N THR A 118 7.47 -20.33 -13.09
CA THR A 118 8.51 -20.98 -13.89
C THR A 118 9.80 -20.15 -13.90
N LYS A 119 10.09 -19.42 -12.82
CA LYS A 119 11.47 -19.01 -12.58
C LYS A 119 12.19 -20.24 -12.04
N LYS A 120 12.65 -21.11 -12.97
CA LYS A 120 13.83 -21.92 -12.67
C LYS A 120 14.89 -20.93 -12.16
N PRO A 121 15.60 -21.22 -11.05
CA PRO A 121 16.78 -20.43 -10.71
C PRO A 121 17.64 -20.36 -11.97
N ILE A 122 18.12 -19.16 -12.31
CA ILE A 122 19.07 -18.99 -13.40
C ILE A 122 20.32 -19.75 -12.94
N THR A 123 20.46 -20.99 -13.37
CA THR A 123 21.72 -21.72 -13.27
C THR A 123 22.65 -21.02 -14.25
N PHE A 124 23.55 -20.21 -13.69
CA PHE A 124 24.67 -19.64 -14.44
C PHE A 124 25.55 -20.80 -14.87
N ASP A 125 25.45 -21.18 -16.14
CA ASP A 125 26.36 -22.11 -16.77
C ASP A 125 27.68 -21.38 -17.05
N LEU A 126 28.60 -21.49 -16.07
CA LEU A 126 29.91 -20.86 -16.11
C LEU A 126 30.78 -21.38 -17.28
N GLU A 127 30.52 -22.59 -17.78
CA GLU A 127 31.26 -23.14 -18.92
C GLU A 127 30.87 -22.43 -20.22
N ARG A 128 29.57 -22.16 -20.40
CA ARG A 128 29.08 -21.41 -21.57
C ARG A 128 29.50 -19.95 -21.56
N LEU A 129 29.70 -19.35 -20.39
CA LEU A 129 30.24 -17.99 -20.26
C LEU A 129 31.75 -17.93 -20.55
N ARG A 130 32.52 -18.98 -20.20
CA ARG A 130 33.94 -19.12 -20.56
C ARG A 130 34.19 -19.23 -22.06
N SER A 131 33.28 -19.83 -22.82
CA SER A 131 33.43 -19.96 -24.28
C SER A 131 33.09 -18.67 -25.03
N THR A 132 32.22 -17.82 -24.46
CA THR A 132 31.76 -16.58 -25.10
C THR A 132 32.59 -15.36 -24.67
N PHE A 133 33.13 -15.38 -23.46
CA PHE A 133 33.94 -14.32 -22.90
C PHE A 133 35.25 -14.91 -22.38
N ASN A 134 36.39 -14.26 -22.68
CA ASN A 134 37.69 -14.61 -22.09
C ASN A 134 37.74 -14.20 -20.60
N ILE A 135 36.97 -14.91 -19.78
CA ILE A 135 36.89 -14.69 -18.33
C ILE A 135 38.10 -15.39 -17.70
N ARG A 136 39.14 -14.63 -17.38
CA ARG A 136 40.21 -15.09 -16.50
C ARG A 136 39.68 -15.08 -15.07
N THR A 137 39.53 -16.25 -14.46
CA THR A 137 39.40 -16.36 -13.01
C THR A 137 40.68 -15.83 -12.39
N ALA A 138 40.59 -14.79 -11.56
CA ALA A 138 41.71 -14.37 -10.73
C ALA A 138 42.14 -15.58 -9.90
N GLY A 139 43.38 -16.03 -10.14
CA GLY A 139 43.92 -17.25 -9.57
C GLY A 139 43.93 -17.21 -8.05
N GLU A 140 43.72 -18.37 -7.46
CA GLU A 140 44.22 -18.69 -6.13
C GLU A 140 45.73 -18.42 -6.13
N ASP A 141 46.14 -17.43 -5.34
CA ASP A 141 47.55 -17.14 -5.10
C ASP A 141 48.26 -18.40 -4.57
N GLY A 142 49.40 -18.66 -5.19
CA GLY A 142 50.17 -19.89 -5.02
C GLY A 142 50.70 -20.11 -3.62
N VAL A 143 50.65 -21.38 -3.23
CA VAL A 143 51.54 -21.99 -2.25
C VAL A 143 52.15 -23.19 -2.97
N ASP A 144 53.43 -23.13 -3.30
CA ASP A 144 54.45 -24.00 -2.69
C ASP A 144 55.78 -23.94 -3.47
N GLY A 145 56.90 -23.94 -2.76
CA GLY A 145 58.22 -24.25 -3.34
C GLY A 145 59.36 -23.26 -3.07
N GLN A 146 59.73 -23.04 -1.81
CA GLN A 146 61.12 -22.68 -1.47
C GLN A 146 61.91 -23.95 -1.15
N LYS A 147 62.82 -24.33 -2.04
CA LYS A 147 64.00 -25.17 -1.75
C LYS A 147 65.22 -24.25 -1.70
N THR A 148 65.84 -24.16 -0.52
CA THR A 148 67.28 -24.34 -0.21
C THR A 148 67.51 -23.97 1.24
#